data_AF-A0AAJ0PCL6-F1
#
_entry.id   AF-A0AAJ0PCL6-F1
#
_cell.length_a   1.000
_cell.length_b   1.000
_cell.length_c   1.000
_cell.angle_alpha   90.00
_cell.angle_beta   90.00
_cell.angle_gamma   90.00
#
_symmetry.space_group_name_H-M   'P 1'
#
loop_
_entity.id
_entity.type
_entity.pdbx_description
1 polymer ?
#
loop_
_entity_poly.entity_id
_entity_poly.type
_entity_poly.pdbx_seq_one_letter_code
_entity_poly.pdbx_strand_id
1 'polypeptide(L)'
;MKQIWKFFIGLVVAIIVISLAMTVGAVILLGVSIYFGVKYYQKYKADKSSVTPIFKQWWIYTGVLSLLLLLIGFGSGSNKDNKSTKLTVNETFVTNDKGVATISGKTSPDYGVNIDNVKQTAADSNGKFSFEYNLKGNSKKSLRLEVSKDYDDNTKKSKLIYVKPSKKFLANRESLAQESSRAAVASESQRKAASESSESQKKAESEKAKVESEQASDITRLNEKPTDEQSAILTQLANQTFSKKYPYKGSKIHTILGNIQPWTKDGNVWFAKYEATIANAFNAKRDATLEIRITPLSRDSGNVSFEDY
;
A
#
# COMPACT_ATOMS: atom_id res chain seq x y z
N MET A 1 14.28 8.71 5.48
CA MET A 1 13.44 9.66 6.25
C MET A 1 14.22 10.52 7.28
N LYS A 2 15.14 9.98 8.10
CA LYS A 2 15.87 10.78 9.11
C LYS A 2 16.81 11.88 8.56
N GLN A 3 17.31 11.77 7.33
CA GLN A 3 18.18 12.80 6.75
C GLN A 3 17.44 14.04 6.23
N ILE A 4 16.23 13.88 5.68
CA ILE A 4 15.43 15.00 5.15
C ILE A 4 14.97 15.93 6.28
N TRP A 5 14.68 15.36 7.45
CA TRP A 5 14.26 16.13 8.61
C TRP A 5 15.36 17.04 9.18
N LYS A 6 16.64 16.62 9.08
CA LYS A 6 17.79 17.44 9.49
C LYS A 6 18.01 18.64 8.56
N PHE A 7 17.72 18.50 7.27
CA PHE A 7 17.81 19.60 6.29
C PHE A 7 16.77 20.69 6.54
N PHE A 8 15.52 20.31 6.86
CA PHE A 8 14.47 21.28 7.17
C PHE A 8 14.74 22.07 8.45
N ILE A 9 15.26 21.43 9.49
CA ILE A 9 15.62 22.11 10.74
C ILE A 9 16.78 23.10 10.50
N GLY A 10 17.79 22.71 9.71
CA GLY A 10 18.90 23.60 9.35
C GLY A 10 18.44 24.85 8.58
N LEU A 11 17.51 24.69 7.64
CA LEU A 11 16.98 25.80 6.83
C LEU A 11 16.17 26.80 7.67
N VAL A 12 15.33 26.31 8.59
CA VAL A 12 14.51 27.17 9.47
C VAL A 12 15.39 27.97 10.43
N VAL A 13 16.43 27.35 10.99
CA VAL A 13 17.38 28.04 11.88
C VAL A 13 18.14 29.14 11.11
N ALA A 14 18.56 28.89 9.87
CA ALA A 14 19.26 29.88 9.06
C ALA A 14 18.40 31.12 8.74
N ILE A 15 17.11 30.94 8.44
CA ILE A 15 16.18 32.05 8.15
C ILE A 15 15.93 32.92 9.39
N ILE A 16 15.83 32.30 10.58
CA ILE A 16 15.65 33.01 11.85
C ILE A 16 16.90 33.84 12.17
N VAL A 17 18.10 33.29 12.00
CA VAL A 17 19.36 34.01 12.24
C VAL A 17 19.52 35.21 11.31
N ILE A 18 19.18 35.08 10.03
CA ILE A 18 19.25 36.18 9.06
C ILE A 18 18.26 37.30 9.40
N SER A 19 17.03 36.95 9.80
CA SER A 19 16.01 37.92 10.20
C SER A 19 16.39 38.69 11.47
N LEU A 20 17.03 38.01 12.43
CA LEU A 20 17.55 38.65 13.65
C LEU A 20 18.71 39.60 13.35
N ALA A 21 19.63 39.22 12.44
CA ALA A 21 20.77 40.06 12.08
C ALA A 21 20.34 41.36 11.39
N MET A 22 19.32 41.33 10.52
CA MET A 22 18.82 42.53 9.83
C MET A 22 18.11 43.50 10.78
N THR A 23 17.38 42.99 11.77
CA THR A 23 16.69 43.83 12.76
C THR A 23 17.67 44.48 13.74
N VAL A 24 18.70 43.76 14.19
CA VAL A 24 19.75 44.32 15.04
C VAL A 24 20.57 45.38 14.28
N GLY A 25 20.88 45.16 13.00
CA GLY A 25 21.61 46.13 12.17
C GLY A 25 20.86 47.47 11.98
N ALA A 26 19.55 47.42 11.75
CA ALA A 26 18.73 48.63 11.60
C ALA A 26 18.62 49.44 12.90
N VAL A 27 18.53 48.76 14.06
CA VAL A 27 18.47 49.42 15.38
C VAL A 27 19.80 50.09 15.73
N ILE A 28 20.94 49.46 15.39
CA ILE A 28 22.27 50.06 15.60
C ILE A 28 22.45 51.32 14.72
N LEU A 29 22.03 51.29 13.45
CA LEU A 29 22.12 52.46 12.56
C LEU A 29 21.26 53.63 13.03
N LEU A 30 20.03 53.36 13.49
CA LEU A 30 19.16 54.40 14.06
C LEU A 30 19.73 54.94 15.38
N GLY A 31 20.26 54.07 16.24
CA GLY A 31 20.91 54.46 17.50
C GLY A 31 22.12 55.37 17.28
N VAL A 32 22.97 55.05 16.30
CA VAL A 32 24.14 55.88 15.95
C VAL A 32 23.71 57.24 15.37
N SER A 33 22.70 57.27 14.50
CA SER A 33 22.20 58.53 13.92
C SER A 33 21.59 59.45 14.98
N ILE A 34 20.84 58.89 15.94
CA ILE A 34 20.25 59.66 17.04
C ILE A 34 21.35 60.12 18.01
N TYR A 35 22.32 59.27 18.35
CA TYR A 35 23.43 59.62 19.25
C TYR A 35 24.28 60.78 18.69
N PHE A 36 24.64 60.74 17.40
CA PHE A 36 25.37 61.84 16.76
C PHE A 36 24.52 63.11 16.65
N GLY A 37 23.22 63.00 16.32
CA GLY A 37 22.31 64.15 16.28
C GLY A 37 22.20 64.88 17.62
N VAL A 38 22.04 64.14 18.72
CA VAL A 38 21.94 64.71 20.07
C VAL A 38 23.26 65.32 20.53
N LYS A 39 24.41 64.66 20.28
CA LYS A 39 25.73 65.18 20.67
C LYS A 39 26.09 66.47 19.91
N TYR A 40 25.73 66.56 18.62
CA TYR A 40 25.93 67.77 17.83
C TYR A 40 24.98 68.91 18.25
N TYR A 41 23.73 68.60 18.60
CA TYR A 41 22.78 69.60 19.09
C TYR A 41 23.19 70.18 20.45
N GLN A 42 23.71 69.35 21.36
CA GLN A 42 24.24 69.80 22.66
C GLN A 42 25.47 70.72 22.48
N LYS A 43 26.37 70.41 21.55
CA LYS A 43 27.52 71.28 21.20
C LYS A 43 27.06 72.62 20.60
N TYR A 44 25.98 72.62 19.81
CA TYR A 44 25.39 73.82 19.20
C TYR A 44 24.72 74.76 20.23
N LYS A 45 24.22 74.22 21.35
CA LYS A 45 23.59 75.04 22.41
C LYS A 45 24.62 75.75 23.30
N ALA A 46 25.87 75.29 23.33
CA ALA A 46 26.93 75.79 24.20
C ALA A 46 27.72 76.98 23.64
N ASP A 47 27.60 77.27 22.33
CA ASP A 47 28.37 78.34 21.69
C ASP A 47 27.44 79.21 20.83
N LYS A 48 27.04 80.37 21.38
CA LYS A 48 26.08 81.31 20.76
C LYS A 48 26.74 82.49 20.04
N SER A 49 28.03 82.44 19.76
CA SER A 49 28.72 83.57 19.14
C SER A 49 29.75 83.14 18.10
N SER A 50 29.26 82.65 16.95
CA SER A 50 29.78 82.94 15.60
C SER A 50 29.32 81.85 14.63
N VAL A 51 28.35 82.16 13.77
CA VAL A 51 27.99 81.25 12.68
C VAL A 51 28.25 81.93 11.34
N THR A 52 29.38 81.56 10.75
CA THR A 52 29.71 81.69 9.32
C THR A 52 28.67 80.99 8.43
N PRO A 53 28.52 81.39 7.16
CA PRO A 53 27.34 81.11 6.32
C PRO A 53 27.26 79.66 5.76
N ILE A 54 27.84 78.67 6.43
CA ILE A 54 27.84 77.27 6.00
C ILE A 54 26.59 76.52 6.50
N PHE A 55 25.91 77.04 7.54
CA PHE A 55 24.69 76.44 8.10
C PHE A 55 23.44 76.59 7.22
N LYS A 56 23.39 77.56 6.30
CA LYS A 56 22.29 77.69 5.34
C LYS A 56 22.35 76.60 4.26
N GLN A 57 23.53 76.10 3.92
CA GLN A 57 23.71 75.09 2.88
C GLN A 57 23.35 73.68 3.37
N TRP A 58 23.58 73.37 4.65
CA TRP A 58 23.38 71.99 5.17
C TRP A 58 21.90 71.62 5.36
N TRP A 59 21.03 72.58 5.72
CA TRP A 59 19.57 72.38 5.72
C TRP A 59 19.00 72.23 4.30
N ILE A 60 19.65 72.81 3.30
CA ILE A 60 19.27 72.62 1.88
C ILE A 60 19.66 71.21 1.44
N TYR A 61 20.83 70.68 1.80
CA TYR A 61 21.19 69.31 1.43
C TYR A 61 20.40 68.23 2.18
N THR A 62 20.07 68.42 3.46
CA THR A 62 19.19 67.48 4.18
C THR A 62 17.73 67.62 3.73
N GLY A 63 17.26 68.83 3.42
CA GLY A 63 15.94 69.07 2.83
C GLY A 63 15.79 68.51 1.41
N VAL A 64 16.81 68.69 0.56
CA VAL A 64 16.83 68.17 -0.82
C VAL A 64 17.05 66.66 -0.84
N LEU A 65 17.85 66.08 0.06
CA LEU A 65 17.98 64.61 0.17
C LEU A 65 16.71 63.97 0.75
N SER A 66 15.99 64.64 1.65
CA SER A 66 14.69 64.20 2.16
C SER A 66 13.58 64.37 1.11
N LEU A 67 13.64 65.40 0.26
CA LEU A 67 12.75 65.58 -0.90
C LEU A 67 13.07 64.59 -2.03
N LEU A 68 14.35 64.24 -2.24
CA LEU A 68 14.79 63.23 -3.19
C LEU A 68 14.43 61.81 -2.71
N LEU A 69 14.47 61.55 -1.39
CA LEU A 69 13.95 60.31 -0.79
C LEU A 69 12.42 60.25 -0.80
N LEU A 70 11.72 61.40 -0.72
CA LEU A 70 10.28 61.49 -0.99
C LEU A 70 9.98 61.23 -2.48
N LEU A 71 10.80 61.71 -3.41
CA LEU A 71 10.57 61.51 -4.86
C LEU A 71 11.02 60.13 -5.37
N ILE A 72 11.96 59.45 -4.71
CA ILE A 72 12.33 58.04 -5.00
C ILE A 72 11.39 57.07 -4.23
N GLY A 73 10.65 57.55 -3.23
CA GLY A 73 9.61 56.81 -2.51
C GLY A 73 8.20 56.87 -3.14
N PHE A 74 8.00 57.70 -4.18
CA PHE A 74 6.76 57.73 -4.97
C PHE A 74 6.96 57.15 -6.37
N GLY A 75 7.60 55.98 -6.45
CA GLY A 75 7.40 55.06 -7.55
C GLY A 75 5.96 54.57 -7.52
N SER A 76 5.09 55.22 -8.30
CA SER A 76 3.78 54.72 -8.74
C SER A 76 3.06 53.84 -7.72
N GLY A 77 2.82 54.38 -6.52
CA GLY A 77 1.74 53.91 -5.69
C GLY A 77 0.46 54.27 -6.44
N SER A 78 0.00 53.36 -7.30
CA SER A 78 -1.36 53.39 -7.84
C SER A 78 -2.24 53.76 -6.66
N ASN A 79 -2.96 54.87 -6.78
CA ASN A 79 -4.04 55.20 -5.87
C ASN A 79 -4.94 53.97 -5.86
N LYS A 80 -4.74 53.05 -4.90
CA LYS A 80 -5.68 51.99 -4.61
C LYS A 80 -6.80 52.80 -3.98
N ASP A 81 -7.69 53.31 -4.83
CA ASP A 81 -9.07 53.52 -4.47
C ASP A 81 -9.37 52.37 -3.53
N ASN A 82 -9.65 52.66 -2.27
CA ASN A 82 -10.06 51.65 -1.33
C ASN A 82 -11.50 51.27 -1.73
N LYS A 83 -11.64 50.71 -2.95
CA LYS A 83 -12.81 50.07 -3.50
C LYS A 83 -13.01 48.89 -2.57
N SER A 84 -13.85 49.11 -1.56
CA SER A 84 -14.36 48.08 -0.67
C SER A 84 -14.60 46.81 -1.49
N THR A 85 -13.77 45.79 -1.28
CA THR A 85 -13.88 44.52 -2.00
C THR A 85 -15.30 44.01 -1.81
N LYS A 86 -16.10 43.99 -2.88
CA LYS A 86 -17.47 43.48 -2.85
C LYS A 86 -17.41 41.98 -3.11
N LEU A 87 -18.09 41.19 -2.31
CA LEU A 87 -18.33 39.76 -2.59
C LEU A 87 -19.83 39.51 -2.46
N THR A 88 -20.46 39.11 -3.56
CA THR A 88 -21.88 38.77 -3.60
C THR A 88 -22.03 37.39 -4.21
N VAL A 89 -22.50 36.45 -3.40
CA VAL A 89 -22.65 35.04 -3.77
C VAL A 89 -23.82 34.45 -2.99
N ASN A 90 -24.53 33.51 -3.61
CA ASN A 90 -25.57 32.73 -2.94
C ASN A 90 -24.98 31.94 -1.77
N GLU A 91 -25.77 31.77 -0.71
CA GLU A 91 -25.34 31.02 0.46
C GLU A 91 -25.37 29.50 0.22
N THR A 92 -26.32 29.03 -0.59
CA THR A 92 -26.49 27.59 -0.87
C THR A 92 -26.56 27.31 -2.36
N PHE A 93 -25.86 26.25 -2.78
CA PHE A 93 -25.88 25.68 -4.12
C PHE A 93 -26.33 24.22 -4.05
N VAL A 94 -27.02 23.77 -5.09
CA VAL A 94 -27.50 22.38 -5.22
C VAL A 94 -26.76 21.74 -6.39
N THR A 95 -26.31 20.50 -6.22
CA THR A 95 -25.62 19.78 -7.30
C THR A 95 -26.59 19.41 -8.43
N ASN A 96 -26.06 19.07 -9.60
CA ASN A 96 -26.79 18.32 -10.62
C ASN A 96 -26.92 16.84 -10.22
N ASP A 97 -27.40 16.01 -11.14
CA ASP A 97 -27.53 14.55 -11.04
C ASP A 97 -26.18 13.82 -10.95
N LYS A 98 -25.09 14.44 -11.40
CA LYS A 98 -23.71 13.95 -11.30
C LYS A 98 -22.99 14.39 -10.01
N GLY A 99 -23.64 15.14 -9.13
CA GLY A 99 -23.02 15.63 -7.88
C GLY A 99 -22.14 16.87 -8.06
N VAL A 100 -22.26 17.57 -9.20
CA VAL A 100 -21.51 18.79 -9.50
C VAL A 100 -22.40 20.02 -9.29
N ALA A 101 -21.95 21.00 -8.51
CA ALA A 101 -22.63 22.28 -8.34
C ALA A 101 -21.88 23.40 -9.07
N THR A 102 -22.60 24.23 -9.82
CA THR A 102 -22.05 25.45 -10.41
C THR A 102 -22.12 26.58 -9.40
N ILE A 103 -20.97 26.96 -8.85
CA ILE A 103 -20.85 28.09 -7.93
C ILE A 103 -20.63 29.34 -8.78
N SER A 104 -21.40 30.39 -8.53
CA SER A 104 -21.29 31.66 -9.26
C SER A 104 -21.60 32.85 -8.38
N GLY A 105 -20.99 33.99 -8.70
CA GLY A 105 -21.17 35.22 -7.94
C GLY A 105 -20.49 36.42 -8.61
N LYS A 106 -20.41 37.51 -7.85
CA LYS A 106 -19.74 38.75 -8.27
C LYS A 106 -18.73 39.20 -7.22
N THR A 107 -17.60 39.68 -7.70
CA THR A 107 -16.58 40.39 -6.94
C THR A 107 -15.97 41.54 -7.75
N SER A 108 -14.82 42.06 -7.35
CA SER A 108 -14.07 43.05 -8.12
C SER A 108 -13.45 42.40 -9.37
N PRO A 109 -13.34 43.12 -10.50
CA PRO A 109 -12.72 42.59 -11.71
C PRO A 109 -11.31 42.04 -11.45
N ASP A 110 -10.99 40.93 -12.13
CA ASP A 110 -9.70 40.24 -12.10
C ASP A 110 -9.28 39.65 -10.74
N TYR A 111 -10.18 39.63 -9.74
CA TYR A 111 -9.88 38.99 -8.45
C TYR A 111 -9.86 37.46 -8.60
N GLY A 112 -8.86 36.83 -7.99
CA GLY A 112 -8.79 35.39 -7.82
C GLY A 112 -9.86 34.90 -6.84
N VAL A 113 -10.51 33.79 -7.19
CA VAL A 113 -11.54 33.13 -6.39
C VAL A 113 -10.99 31.80 -5.89
N ASN A 114 -10.94 31.64 -4.57
CA ASN A 114 -10.35 30.51 -3.88
C ASN A 114 -11.41 29.80 -3.02
N ILE A 115 -11.28 28.49 -2.89
CA ILE A 115 -11.99 27.67 -1.91
C ILE A 115 -10.93 26.98 -1.06
N ASP A 116 -11.02 27.10 0.26
CA ASP A 116 -10.09 26.46 1.20
C ASP A 116 -8.60 26.66 0.79
N ASN A 117 -8.26 27.91 0.44
CA ASN A 117 -6.92 28.34 -0.01
C ASN A 117 -6.45 27.78 -1.36
N VAL A 118 -7.31 27.11 -2.14
CA VAL A 118 -7.02 26.61 -3.48
C VAL A 118 -7.71 27.47 -4.54
N LYS A 119 -6.93 28.00 -5.49
CA LYS A 119 -7.44 28.79 -6.62
C LYS A 119 -8.37 27.96 -7.50
N GLN A 120 -9.59 28.47 -7.70
CA GLN A 120 -10.60 27.85 -8.56
C GLN A 120 -10.70 28.57 -9.90
N THR A 121 -10.81 29.90 -9.87
CA THR A 121 -10.98 30.73 -11.06
C THR A 121 -10.57 32.17 -10.79
N ALA A 122 -10.70 33.06 -11.77
CA ALA A 122 -10.63 34.50 -11.62
C ALA A 122 -11.93 35.13 -12.10
N ALA A 123 -12.30 36.27 -11.51
CA ALA A 123 -13.44 37.05 -11.97
C ALA A 123 -13.11 37.73 -13.32
N ASP A 124 -14.11 37.82 -14.20
CA ASP A 124 -14.00 38.51 -15.48
C ASP A 124 -13.88 40.04 -15.31
N SER A 125 -13.77 40.76 -16.43
CA SER A 125 -13.71 42.22 -16.46
C SER A 125 -14.95 42.91 -15.85
N ASN A 126 -16.06 42.19 -15.72
CA ASN A 126 -17.30 42.63 -15.09
C ASN A 126 -17.42 42.17 -13.63
N GLY A 127 -16.38 41.54 -13.10
CA GLY A 127 -16.34 41.00 -11.75
C GLY A 127 -17.17 39.71 -11.56
N LYS A 128 -17.65 39.06 -12.62
CA LYS A 128 -18.40 37.80 -12.51
C LYS A 128 -17.44 36.62 -12.47
N PHE A 129 -17.76 35.63 -11.64
CA PHE A 129 -17.03 34.36 -11.62
C PHE A 129 -18.00 33.19 -11.63
N SER A 130 -17.56 32.07 -12.19
CA SER A 130 -18.22 30.78 -12.05
C SER A 130 -17.22 29.63 -12.13
N PHE A 131 -17.45 28.59 -11.34
CA PHE A 131 -16.67 27.36 -11.40
C PHE A 131 -17.53 26.18 -10.91
N GLU A 132 -17.13 24.97 -11.29
CA GLU A 132 -17.78 23.74 -10.88
C GLU A 132 -17.14 23.18 -9.60
N TYR A 133 -17.97 22.74 -8.67
CA TYR A 133 -17.54 22.05 -7.46
C TYR A 133 -18.17 20.65 -7.39
N ASN A 134 -17.32 19.63 -7.33
CA ASN A 134 -17.75 18.24 -7.19
C ASN A 134 -17.95 17.88 -5.71
N LEU A 135 -19.20 17.62 -5.32
CA LEU A 135 -19.54 17.22 -3.96
C LEU A 135 -19.23 15.73 -3.76
N LYS A 136 -18.20 15.45 -2.96
CA LYS A 136 -17.91 14.10 -2.48
C LYS A 136 -18.88 13.74 -1.35
N GLY A 137 -19.78 12.81 -1.61
CA GLY A 137 -20.67 12.23 -0.60
C GLY A 137 -22.11 12.74 -0.65
N ASN A 138 -22.93 12.24 0.29
CA ASN A 138 -24.40 12.40 0.27
C ASN A 138 -24.89 13.47 1.26
N SER A 139 -23.99 14.24 1.85
CA SER A 139 -24.30 15.24 2.87
C SER A 139 -24.00 16.65 2.40
N LYS A 140 -24.67 17.63 3.02
CA LYS A 140 -24.37 19.05 2.86
C LYS A 140 -22.93 19.32 3.29
N LYS A 141 -22.17 20.04 2.47
CA LYS A 141 -20.80 20.47 2.79
C LYS A 141 -20.71 22.00 2.87
N SER A 142 -19.99 22.51 3.88
CA SER A 142 -19.62 23.92 4.00
C SER A 142 -18.29 24.18 3.33
N LEU A 143 -18.17 25.32 2.63
CA LEU A 143 -16.94 25.76 1.96
C LEU A 143 -16.70 27.23 2.28
N ARG A 144 -15.43 27.61 2.50
CA ARG A 144 -15.06 29.02 2.65
C ARG A 144 -14.62 29.57 1.30
N LEU A 145 -15.46 30.42 0.71
CA LEU A 145 -15.15 31.13 -0.52
C LEU A 145 -14.37 32.40 -0.18
N GLU A 146 -13.21 32.58 -0.79
CA GLU A 146 -12.33 33.73 -0.59
C GLU A 146 -12.04 34.41 -1.93
N VAL A 147 -11.99 35.74 -1.92
CA VAL A 147 -11.61 36.54 -3.10
C VAL A 147 -10.48 37.51 -2.77
N SER A 148 -9.49 37.61 -3.65
CA SER A 148 -8.32 38.49 -3.49
C SER A 148 -7.63 38.77 -4.82
N LYS A 149 -6.97 39.94 -4.96
CA LYS A 149 -6.26 40.30 -6.20
C LYS A 149 -4.89 39.62 -6.34
N ASP A 150 -4.11 39.57 -5.26
CA ASP A 150 -2.71 39.11 -5.29
C ASP A 150 -2.30 38.33 -4.02
N TYR A 151 -3.23 37.58 -3.40
CA TYR A 151 -3.07 37.03 -2.04
C TYR A 151 -2.77 38.08 -0.93
N ASP A 152 -2.76 39.39 -1.25
CA ASP A 152 -2.67 40.52 -0.32
C ASP A 152 -3.81 40.44 0.71
N ASP A 153 -3.45 40.12 1.97
CA ASP A 153 -4.36 39.90 3.09
C ASP A 153 -5.33 41.07 3.32
N ASN A 154 -4.92 42.29 2.98
CA ASN A 154 -5.72 43.50 3.21
C ASN A 154 -6.91 43.65 2.24
N THR A 155 -6.93 42.89 1.15
CA THR A 155 -8.01 42.92 0.14
C THR A 155 -8.94 41.72 0.21
N LYS A 156 -8.66 40.77 1.12
CA LYS A 156 -9.39 39.51 1.24
C LYS A 156 -10.81 39.74 1.76
N LYS A 157 -11.77 39.11 1.10
CA LYS A 157 -13.13 38.90 1.64
C LYS A 157 -13.45 37.43 1.56
N SER A 158 -14.09 36.94 2.61
CA SER A 158 -14.53 35.54 2.67
C SER A 158 -16.01 35.43 3.00
N LYS A 159 -16.67 34.43 2.43
CA LYS A 159 -18.04 34.06 2.78
C LYS A 159 -18.16 32.55 2.90
N LEU A 160 -18.86 32.09 3.95
CA LEU A 160 -19.22 30.69 4.08
C LEU A 160 -20.39 30.39 3.14
N ILE A 161 -20.23 29.35 2.32
CA ILE A 161 -21.27 28.84 1.43
C ILE A 161 -21.49 27.35 1.67
N TYR A 162 -22.60 26.83 1.15
CA TYR A 162 -22.96 25.44 1.31
C TYR A 162 -23.31 24.79 -0.02
N VAL A 163 -22.86 23.55 -0.21
CA VAL A 163 -23.24 22.71 -1.35
C VAL A 163 -24.04 21.53 -0.83
N LYS A 164 -25.27 21.36 -1.34
CA LYS A 164 -26.17 20.25 -1.00
C LYS A 164 -26.32 19.32 -2.19
N PRO A 165 -26.39 17.99 -1.97
CA PRO A 165 -26.70 17.06 -3.05
C PRO A 165 -28.13 17.27 -3.55
N SER A 166 -28.37 17.08 -4.84
CA SER A 166 -29.72 17.03 -5.39
C SER A 166 -30.43 15.73 -5.06
N LYS A 167 -31.77 15.76 -5.07
CA LYS A 167 -32.60 14.56 -4.98
C LYS A 167 -32.26 13.53 -6.06
N LYS A 168 -31.95 13.98 -7.28
CA LYS A 168 -31.57 13.11 -8.41
C LYS A 168 -30.22 12.41 -8.17
N PHE A 169 -29.23 13.14 -7.65
CA PHE A 169 -27.93 12.55 -7.29
C PHE A 169 -28.05 11.50 -6.20
N LEU A 170 -28.87 11.77 -5.17
CA LEU A 170 -29.14 10.80 -4.09
C LEU A 170 -29.83 9.54 -4.61
N ALA A 171 -30.87 9.70 -5.43
CA ALA A 171 -31.59 8.58 -6.04
C ALA A 171 -30.70 7.70 -6.92
N ASN A 172 -29.83 8.32 -7.75
CA ASN A 172 -28.90 7.58 -8.61
C ASN A 172 -27.85 6.79 -7.80
N ARG A 173 -27.38 7.34 -6.67
CA ARG A 173 -26.46 6.59 -5.78
C ARG A 173 -27.15 5.45 -5.06
N GLU A 174 -28.41 5.62 -4.67
CA GLU A 174 -29.21 4.57 -4.04
C GLU A 174 -29.49 3.42 -5.02
N SER A 175 -29.84 3.72 -6.27
CA SER A 175 -30.01 2.69 -7.30
C SER A 175 -28.71 1.94 -7.60
N LEU A 176 -27.57 2.65 -7.70
CA LEU A 176 -26.26 2.01 -7.88
C LEU A 176 -25.84 1.16 -6.67
N ALA A 177 -26.16 1.59 -5.45
CA ALA A 177 -25.91 0.79 -4.25
C ALA A 177 -26.81 -0.46 -4.19
N GLN A 178 -28.05 -0.36 -4.65
CA GLN A 178 -28.98 -1.48 -4.72
C GLN A 178 -28.60 -2.48 -5.83
N GLU A 179 -28.11 -1.99 -6.97
CA GLU A 179 -27.59 -2.82 -8.06
C GLU A 179 -26.30 -3.53 -7.65
N SER A 180 -25.37 -2.81 -7.00
CA SER A 180 -24.13 -3.39 -6.46
C SER A 180 -24.40 -4.43 -5.37
N SER A 181 -25.40 -4.25 -4.51
CA SER A 181 -25.75 -5.23 -3.48
C SER A 181 -26.42 -6.46 -4.09
N ARG A 182 -27.28 -6.30 -5.11
CA ARG A 182 -27.83 -7.43 -5.88
C ARG A 182 -26.76 -8.20 -6.64
N ALA A 183 -25.80 -7.52 -7.26
CA ALA A 183 -24.67 -8.15 -7.94
C ALA A 183 -23.76 -8.90 -6.96
N ALA A 184 -23.51 -8.35 -5.77
CA ALA A 184 -22.75 -9.02 -4.72
C ALA A 184 -23.45 -10.31 -4.25
N VAL A 185 -24.76 -10.25 -3.98
CA VAL A 185 -25.56 -11.42 -3.58
C VAL A 185 -25.59 -12.49 -4.68
N ALA A 186 -25.71 -12.09 -5.95
CA ALA A 186 -25.66 -13.03 -7.08
C ALA A 186 -24.27 -13.69 -7.21
N SER A 187 -23.19 -12.91 -7.04
CA SER A 187 -21.82 -13.44 -7.08
C SER A 187 -21.49 -14.35 -5.89
N GLU A 188 -22.06 -14.08 -4.71
CA GLU A 188 -21.88 -14.92 -3.52
C GLU A 188 -22.67 -16.23 -3.63
N SER A 189 -23.88 -16.18 -4.19
CA SER A 189 -24.67 -17.38 -4.47
C SER A 189 -23.97 -18.29 -5.51
N GLN A 190 -23.35 -17.72 -6.54
CA GLN A 190 -22.54 -18.48 -7.51
C GLN A 190 -21.25 -19.05 -6.88
N ARG A 191 -20.60 -18.32 -5.96
CA ARG A 191 -19.40 -18.80 -5.25
C ARG A 191 -19.73 -19.93 -4.27
N LYS A 192 -20.87 -19.89 -3.58
CA LYS A 192 -21.33 -20.99 -2.71
C LYS A 192 -21.65 -22.24 -3.53
N ALA A 193 -22.35 -22.11 -4.66
CA ALA A 193 -22.63 -23.23 -5.56
C ALA A 193 -21.35 -23.83 -6.18
N ALA A 194 -20.35 -22.99 -6.53
CA ALA A 194 -19.06 -23.47 -7.04
C ALA A 194 -18.20 -24.13 -5.94
N SER A 195 -18.24 -23.61 -4.71
CA SER A 195 -17.55 -24.19 -3.55
C SER A 195 -18.08 -25.59 -3.21
N GLU A 196 -19.41 -25.74 -3.12
CA GLU A 196 -20.07 -27.02 -2.82
C GLU A 196 -19.85 -28.07 -3.92
N SER A 197 -19.80 -27.65 -5.19
CA SER A 197 -19.46 -28.51 -6.33
C SER A 197 -18.00 -28.98 -6.29
N SER A 198 -17.06 -28.08 -5.96
CA SER A 198 -15.62 -28.41 -5.91
C SER A 198 -15.22 -29.24 -4.67
N GLU A 199 -15.91 -29.08 -3.54
CA GLU A 199 -15.67 -29.88 -2.33
C GLU A 199 -16.21 -31.31 -2.47
N SER A 200 -17.36 -31.47 -3.14
CA SER A 200 -17.92 -32.79 -3.47
C SER A 200 -17.04 -33.58 -4.45
N GLN A 201 -16.43 -32.90 -5.43
CA GLN A 201 -15.50 -33.53 -6.39
C GLN A 201 -14.18 -33.94 -5.73
N LYS A 202 -13.58 -33.08 -4.88
CA LYS A 202 -12.34 -33.43 -4.15
C LYS A 202 -12.54 -34.58 -3.18
N LYS A 203 -13.69 -34.66 -2.51
CA LYS A 203 -14.00 -35.77 -1.61
C LYS A 203 -14.14 -37.09 -2.38
N ALA A 204 -14.88 -37.10 -3.48
CA ALA A 204 -15.05 -38.27 -4.34
C ALA A 204 -13.74 -38.73 -5.00
N GLU A 205 -12.86 -37.81 -5.39
CA GLU A 205 -11.57 -38.14 -6.00
C GLU A 205 -10.54 -38.63 -4.97
N SER A 206 -10.52 -38.07 -3.75
CA SER A 206 -9.67 -38.61 -2.67
C SER A 206 -10.15 -39.97 -2.19
N GLU A 207 -11.46 -40.23 -2.19
CA GLU A 207 -12.05 -41.50 -1.79
C GLU A 207 -11.85 -42.56 -2.88
N LYS A 208 -11.90 -42.17 -4.16
CA LYS A 208 -11.53 -43.04 -5.28
C LYS A 208 -10.03 -43.38 -5.27
N ALA A 209 -9.14 -42.41 -5.05
CA ALA A 209 -7.69 -42.65 -4.96
C ALA A 209 -7.30 -43.48 -3.71
N LYS A 210 -8.03 -43.29 -2.59
CA LYS A 210 -7.90 -44.15 -1.42
C LYS A 210 -8.36 -45.57 -1.74
N VAL A 211 -9.54 -45.76 -2.33
CA VAL A 211 -10.02 -47.09 -2.73
C VAL A 211 -9.12 -47.74 -3.78
N GLU A 212 -8.49 -46.99 -4.68
CA GLU A 212 -7.57 -47.53 -5.69
C GLU A 212 -6.23 -47.96 -5.05
N SER A 213 -5.68 -47.20 -4.10
CA SER A 213 -4.45 -47.58 -3.35
C SER A 213 -4.68 -48.71 -2.33
N GLU A 214 -5.70 -48.58 -1.47
CA GLU A 214 -6.75 -49.58 -1.29
C GLU A 214 -6.53 -51.00 -1.87
N GLN A 215 -6.97 -51.10 -3.12
CA GLN A 215 -7.04 -52.33 -3.87
C GLN A 215 -5.70 -52.71 -4.50
N ALA A 216 -4.87 -51.73 -4.85
CA ALA A 216 -3.57 -51.94 -5.45
C ALA A 216 -2.60 -52.63 -4.49
N SER A 217 -2.71 -52.46 -3.17
CA SER A 217 -1.80 -53.11 -2.21
C SER A 217 -2.36 -54.39 -1.56
N ASP A 218 -3.57 -54.84 -1.95
CA ASP A 218 -4.26 -55.97 -1.31
C ASP A 218 -3.78 -57.32 -1.85
N ILE A 219 -2.87 -57.99 -1.13
CA ILE A 219 -2.29 -59.27 -1.60
C ILE A 219 -3.30 -60.43 -1.65
N THR A 220 -4.51 -60.28 -1.11
CA THR A 220 -5.57 -61.30 -1.26
C THR A 220 -6.17 -61.32 -2.67
N ARG A 221 -5.98 -60.24 -3.44
CA ARG A 221 -6.42 -60.12 -4.82
C ARG A 221 -5.37 -60.68 -5.78
N LEU A 222 -5.46 -61.99 -6.01
CA LEU A 222 -4.54 -62.75 -6.86
C LEU A 222 -4.77 -62.49 -8.36
N ASN A 223 -3.92 -61.63 -8.93
CA ASN A 223 -3.79 -61.39 -10.37
C ASN A 223 -2.56 -62.11 -10.92
N GLU A 224 -2.50 -62.34 -12.24
CA GLU A 224 -1.38 -63.03 -12.89
C GLU A 224 -0.01 -62.45 -12.48
N LYS A 225 0.09 -61.12 -12.47
CA LYS A 225 1.21 -60.37 -11.94
C LYS A 225 0.72 -59.46 -10.81
N PRO A 226 1.45 -59.34 -9.70
CA PRO A 226 1.10 -58.38 -8.67
C PRO A 226 1.34 -56.95 -9.17
N THR A 227 0.67 -56.00 -8.53
CA THR A 227 1.05 -54.58 -8.59
C THR A 227 2.41 -54.36 -7.92
N ASP A 228 2.99 -53.17 -8.09
CA ASP A 228 4.23 -52.79 -7.41
C ASP A 228 4.07 -52.80 -5.88
N GLU A 229 2.92 -52.34 -5.37
CA GLU A 229 2.61 -52.34 -3.94
C GLU A 229 2.45 -53.76 -3.37
N GLN A 230 1.73 -54.65 -4.08
CA GLN A 230 1.63 -56.06 -3.70
C GLN A 230 3.02 -56.71 -3.71
N SER A 231 3.82 -56.48 -4.76
CA SER A 231 5.18 -57.02 -4.89
C SER A 231 6.09 -56.60 -3.72
N ALA A 232 5.99 -55.35 -3.28
CA ALA A 232 6.72 -54.85 -2.12
C ALA A 232 6.32 -55.58 -0.83
N ILE A 233 5.02 -55.75 -0.59
CA ILE A 233 4.49 -56.47 0.59
C ILE A 233 4.94 -57.94 0.56
N LEU A 234 4.79 -58.63 -0.56
CA LEU A 234 5.19 -60.02 -0.72
C LEU A 234 6.69 -60.20 -0.47
N THR A 235 7.50 -59.31 -1.01
CA THR A 235 8.96 -59.28 -0.80
C THR A 235 9.32 -59.02 0.67
N GLN A 236 8.59 -58.14 1.35
CA GLN A 236 8.79 -57.88 2.77
C GLN A 236 8.44 -59.11 3.61
N LEU A 237 7.29 -59.75 3.38
CA LEU A 237 6.88 -60.97 4.09
C LEU A 237 7.89 -62.11 3.89
N ALA A 238 8.39 -62.27 2.66
CA ALA A 238 9.44 -63.21 2.34
C ALA A 238 10.73 -62.93 3.15
N ASN A 239 11.24 -61.70 3.12
CA ASN A 239 12.46 -61.34 3.85
C ASN A 239 12.31 -61.49 5.37
N GLN A 240 11.17 -61.11 5.93
CA GLN A 240 10.87 -61.26 7.35
C GLN A 240 10.86 -62.73 7.76
N THR A 241 10.19 -63.60 6.98
CA THR A 241 10.12 -65.03 7.28
C THR A 241 11.48 -65.70 7.08
N PHE A 242 12.21 -65.34 6.01
CA PHE A 242 13.54 -65.87 5.74
C PHE A 242 14.52 -65.53 6.87
N SER A 243 14.51 -64.29 7.36
CA SER A 243 15.36 -63.87 8.48
C SER A 243 15.06 -64.62 9.77
N LYS A 244 13.80 -65.07 9.96
CA LYS A 244 13.42 -65.93 11.09
C LYS A 244 13.88 -67.38 10.88
N LYS A 245 13.76 -67.93 9.66
CA LYS A 245 14.18 -69.30 9.33
C LYS A 245 15.71 -69.45 9.35
N TYR A 246 16.44 -68.44 8.88
CA TYR A 246 17.90 -68.40 8.82
C TYR A 246 18.45 -67.18 9.57
N PRO A 247 18.48 -67.21 10.92
CA PRO A 247 18.79 -66.04 11.75
C PRO A 247 20.28 -65.66 11.79
N TYR A 248 21.14 -66.42 11.11
CA TYR A 248 22.58 -66.20 11.14
C TYR A 248 23.02 -65.08 10.19
N LYS A 249 23.96 -64.27 10.69
CA LYS A 249 24.53 -63.13 9.96
C LYS A 249 25.11 -63.58 8.61
N GLY A 250 24.65 -62.93 7.55
CA GLY A 250 25.06 -63.23 6.18
C GLY A 250 24.04 -64.03 5.38
N SER A 251 22.98 -64.55 6.02
CA SER A 251 21.83 -65.10 5.30
C SER A 251 21.01 -63.96 4.67
N LYS A 252 20.69 -64.04 3.38
CA LYS A 252 19.83 -63.07 2.68
C LYS A 252 19.24 -63.63 1.39
N ILE A 253 18.10 -63.07 0.97
CA ILE A 253 17.52 -63.27 -0.37
C ILE A 253 18.09 -62.18 -1.31
N HIS A 254 18.51 -62.53 -2.52
CA HIS A 254 19.03 -61.57 -3.51
C HIS A 254 17.92 -61.07 -4.43
N THR A 255 17.01 -60.25 -3.92
CA THR A 255 15.76 -59.86 -4.62
C THR A 255 15.94 -59.00 -5.87
N ILE A 256 17.11 -58.36 -6.06
CA ILE A 256 17.40 -57.51 -7.23
C ILE A 256 18.22 -58.26 -8.28
N LEU A 257 19.39 -58.78 -7.90
CA LEU A 257 20.34 -59.40 -8.83
C LEU A 257 20.19 -60.93 -8.95
N GLY A 258 19.48 -61.56 -8.02
CA GLY A 258 19.22 -63.00 -8.01
C GLY A 258 17.74 -63.32 -8.23
N ASN A 259 16.99 -62.47 -8.92
CA ASN A 259 15.59 -62.73 -9.25
C ASN A 259 15.52 -63.70 -10.44
N ILE A 260 15.11 -64.94 -10.18
CA ILE A 260 14.97 -65.98 -11.20
C ILE A 260 13.54 -65.97 -11.76
N GLN A 261 12.55 -65.86 -10.87
CA GLN A 261 11.13 -65.76 -11.22
C GLN A 261 10.50 -64.68 -10.34
N PRO A 262 10.06 -63.55 -10.92
CA PRO A 262 9.35 -62.53 -10.16
C PRO A 262 8.01 -63.08 -9.67
N TRP A 263 7.45 -62.40 -8.67
CA TRP A 263 6.14 -62.73 -8.11
C TRP A 263 5.09 -62.92 -9.22
N THR A 264 4.46 -64.08 -9.21
CA THR A 264 3.40 -64.48 -10.12
C THR A 264 2.35 -65.26 -9.36
N LYS A 265 1.13 -65.31 -9.89
CA LYS A 265 0.11 -66.21 -9.35
C LYS A 265 0.45 -67.66 -9.70
N ASP A 266 0.32 -68.54 -8.71
CA ASP A 266 0.33 -69.99 -8.89
C ASP A 266 -0.83 -70.59 -8.09
N GLY A 267 -1.94 -70.87 -8.77
CA GLY A 267 -3.19 -71.26 -8.12
C GLY A 267 -3.71 -70.18 -7.17
N ASN A 268 -3.80 -70.51 -5.88
CA ASN A 268 -4.27 -69.62 -4.81
C ASN A 268 -3.15 -68.99 -3.98
N VAL A 269 -1.90 -69.08 -4.46
CA VAL A 269 -0.73 -68.51 -3.78
C VAL A 269 0.04 -67.58 -4.70
N TRP A 270 0.78 -66.66 -4.09
CA TRP A 270 1.85 -65.93 -4.78
C TRP A 270 3.10 -66.77 -4.78
N PHE A 271 3.78 -66.81 -5.91
CA PHE A 271 4.98 -67.61 -6.13
C PHE A 271 6.12 -66.76 -6.66
N ALA A 272 7.33 -66.95 -6.13
CA ALA A 272 8.55 -66.38 -6.68
C ALA A 272 9.74 -67.31 -6.47
N LYS A 273 10.78 -67.12 -7.28
CA LYS A 273 12.06 -67.81 -7.15
C LYS A 273 13.21 -66.82 -7.08
N TYR A 274 14.07 -66.97 -6.09
CA TYR A 274 15.24 -66.12 -5.91
C TYR A 274 16.48 -66.94 -5.57
N GLU A 275 17.65 -66.45 -5.96
CA GLU A 275 18.90 -66.85 -5.34
C GLU A 275 18.96 -66.32 -3.90
N ALA A 276 19.48 -67.14 -2.99
CA ALA A 276 19.69 -66.78 -1.61
C ALA A 276 21.06 -67.28 -1.14
N THR A 277 21.66 -66.54 -0.22
CA THR A 277 22.79 -67.03 0.56
C THR A 277 22.27 -67.42 1.93
N ILE A 278 22.62 -68.62 2.41
CA ILE A 278 22.25 -69.13 3.74
C ILE A 278 23.53 -69.37 4.54
N ALA A 279 23.63 -68.74 5.70
CA ALA A 279 24.73 -68.91 6.64
C ALA A 279 24.32 -69.78 7.83
N ASN A 280 25.29 -70.47 8.44
CA ASN A 280 25.08 -71.22 9.69
C ASN A 280 25.76 -70.53 10.89
N ALA A 281 25.67 -71.13 12.07
CA ALA A 281 26.26 -70.63 13.32
C ALA A 281 27.78 -70.45 13.28
N PHE A 282 28.47 -71.11 12.35
CA PHE A 282 29.92 -71.05 12.16
C PHE A 282 30.32 -70.07 11.04
N ASN A 283 29.39 -69.25 10.55
CA ASN A 283 29.55 -68.34 9.42
C ASN A 283 29.89 -69.02 8.07
N ALA A 284 29.74 -70.35 7.96
CA ALA A 284 29.83 -71.02 6.68
C ALA A 284 28.60 -70.66 5.83
N LYS A 285 28.83 -70.34 4.55
CA LYS A 285 27.79 -69.89 3.62
C LYS A 285 27.61 -70.92 2.51
N ARG A 286 26.36 -71.10 2.10
CA ARG A 286 26.00 -71.76 0.84
C ARG A 286 25.08 -70.85 0.04
N ASP A 287 25.20 -70.94 -1.27
CA ASP A 287 24.20 -70.38 -2.18
C ASP A 287 23.10 -71.44 -2.40
N ALA A 288 21.88 -70.97 -2.57
CA ALA A 288 20.69 -71.79 -2.71
C ALA A 288 19.71 -71.10 -3.65
N THR A 289 18.90 -71.88 -4.34
CA THR A 289 17.69 -71.36 -4.98
C THR A 289 16.53 -71.53 -4.01
N LEU A 290 15.78 -70.45 -3.80
CA LEU A 290 14.68 -70.38 -2.87
C LEU A 290 13.37 -70.22 -3.65
N GLU A 291 12.49 -71.20 -3.53
CA GLU A 291 11.09 -71.09 -3.95
C GLU A 291 10.25 -70.59 -2.79
N ILE A 292 9.50 -69.53 -3.05
CA ILE A 292 8.69 -68.84 -2.06
C ILE A 292 7.23 -68.94 -2.47
N ARG A 293 6.39 -69.48 -1.58
CA ARG A 293 4.94 -69.48 -1.74
C ARG A 293 4.31 -68.69 -0.61
N ILE A 294 3.44 -67.76 -0.94
CA ILE A 294 2.69 -66.97 0.05
C ILE A 294 1.20 -67.19 -0.16
N THR A 295 0.55 -67.76 0.86
CA THR A 295 -0.91 -67.84 0.94
C THR A 295 -1.43 -66.61 1.68
N PRO A 296 -2.09 -65.66 1.01
CA PRO A 296 -2.62 -64.46 1.66
C PRO A 296 -3.65 -64.81 2.75
N LEU A 297 -3.60 -64.09 3.88
CA LEU A 297 -4.57 -64.18 4.98
C LEU A 297 -5.33 -62.86 5.16
N SER A 298 -4.66 -61.74 4.96
CA SER A 298 -5.24 -60.39 4.93
C SER A 298 -4.60 -59.59 3.79
N ARG A 299 -5.00 -58.32 3.70
CA ARG A 299 -4.49 -57.35 2.72
C ARG A 299 -2.96 -57.30 2.63
N ASP A 300 -2.27 -57.54 3.73
CA ASP A 300 -0.84 -57.34 3.92
C ASP A 300 -0.14 -58.46 4.70
N SER A 301 -0.84 -59.57 4.97
CA SER A 301 -0.30 -60.71 5.71
C SER A 301 -0.61 -62.03 5.02
N GLY A 302 0.24 -63.02 5.23
CA GLY A 302 0.08 -64.34 4.64
C GLY A 302 1.01 -65.37 5.26
N ASN A 303 0.68 -66.64 5.06
CA ASN A 303 1.56 -67.74 5.42
C ASN A 303 2.63 -67.91 4.34
N VAL A 304 3.90 -67.79 4.72
CA VAL A 304 5.04 -67.92 3.82
C VAL A 304 5.68 -69.29 4.00
N SER A 305 5.81 -70.05 2.91
CA SER A 305 6.58 -71.29 2.87
C SER A 305 7.79 -71.16 1.94
N PHE A 306 8.83 -71.91 2.28
CA PHE A 306 10.11 -71.93 1.57
C PHE A 306 10.53 -73.35 1.26
N GLU A 307 10.87 -73.58 0.01
CA GLU A 307 11.64 -74.74 -0.44
C GLU A 307 13.00 -74.23 -0.92
N ASP A 308 14.07 -74.79 -0.37
CA ASP A 308 15.44 -74.40 -0.70
C ASP A 308 16.21 -75.60 -1.26
N TYR A 309 16.91 -75.40 -2.38
CA TYR A 309 17.72 -76.42 -3.07
C TYR A 309 19.06 -75.86 -3.56
#